data_AF-A0A8J6VZU9-F1
#
_entry.id   AF-A0A8J6VZU9-F1
#
_cell.length_a   1.000
_cell.length_b   1.000
_cell.length_c   1.000
_cell.angle_alpha   90.00
_cell.angle_beta   90.00
_cell.angle_gamma   90.00
#
_symmetry.space_group_name_H-M   'P 1'
#
loop_
_entity.id
_entity.type
_entity.pdbx_description
1 polymer ?
#
loop_
_entity_poly.entity_id
_entity_poly.type
_entity_poly.pdbx_seq_one_letter_code
_entity_poly.pdbx_strand_id
1 'polypeptide(L)'
;MNFQTLSKPANRGTLALIIAATAASGAIAFLGISQVKRPSQPTVVAEAKAAPKVQRITALGRIEPATEVIQVSVPATLSNDPVAELRVQRGDRVDAGQVIAVMDSQARLQNVLLEAQAQVKIAQAEVAKVKAGAKTGEIAAQEAEIARLEEQLEGELATQQATIARWQAEVQTANADYNRYLPLYREGAIAATELDRRRLTLQTAQAQLNEVKAKQSQSANTIREQIRQARANLNRIAEVRPVDVQAAQAQVDKAIAAVRKAESDLAEASIKAPISGRILDIDAKPGEVVGSAGIAELGQTNEMQVVAEVYQTDISQVQKGQPVAITSESFEGELEGTVSSVGLQVTQQEVTSGKPGENLDRKVVEVRIQIDPEDSQRVASLTNLQVQVAIQANSLTSRQ
;
A
#
# COMPACT_ATOMS: atom_id res chain seq x y z
N MET A 1 17.18 -48.09 122.54
CA MET A 1 16.89 -49.54 122.45
C MET A 1 16.91 -49.88 120.97
N ASN A 2 17.94 -50.43 120.32
CA ASN A 2 19.10 -51.30 120.65
C ASN A 2 18.91 -52.75 120.13
N PHE A 3 19.98 -53.33 119.57
CA PHE A 3 20.13 -54.65 118.88
C PHE A 3 19.49 -54.77 117.48
N GLN A 4 20.22 -55.09 116.39
CA GLN A 4 20.98 -56.32 116.05
C GLN A 4 20.06 -57.56 115.94
N THR A 5 20.03 -58.33 114.84
CA THR A 5 21.02 -59.32 114.35
C THR A 5 20.56 -59.82 112.95
N LEU A 6 21.26 -60.61 112.10
CA LEU A 6 22.61 -61.21 112.06
C LEU A 6 23.08 -61.37 110.57
N SER A 7 23.87 -62.39 110.20
CA SER A 7 24.32 -62.67 108.81
C SER A 7 24.63 -64.18 108.56
N LYS A 8 24.95 -64.52 107.29
CA LYS A 8 25.61 -65.75 106.73
C LYS A 8 24.70 -66.85 106.10
N PRO A 9 25.22 -67.69 105.17
CA PRO A 9 25.89 -67.28 103.93
C PRO A 9 25.48 -68.16 102.72
N ALA A 10 25.96 -67.82 101.52
CA ALA A 10 25.89 -68.72 100.36
C ALA A 10 26.97 -69.81 100.43
N ASN A 11 26.73 -70.96 99.79
CA ASN A 11 27.81 -71.84 99.36
C ASN A 11 27.51 -72.48 97.99
N ARG A 12 28.54 -72.61 97.16
CA ARG A 12 28.47 -73.08 95.76
C ARG A 12 29.00 -74.51 95.66
N GLY A 13 28.49 -75.25 94.69
CA GLY A 13 29.02 -76.55 94.26
C GLY A 13 27.91 -77.40 93.64
N THR A 14 27.70 -77.43 92.33
CA THR A 14 28.46 -78.24 91.34
C THR A 14 28.47 -79.73 91.71
N LEU A 15 28.10 -80.67 90.84
CA LEU A 15 27.66 -80.57 89.44
C LEU A 15 26.93 -81.89 89.08
N ALA A 16 26.07 -81.83 88.06
CA ALA A 16 25.80 -82.89 87.09
C ALA A 16 25.44 -84.33 87.53
N LEU A 17 24.40 -84.83 86.84
CA LEU A 17 24.26 -86.14 86.17
C LEU A 17 22.89 -86.78 86.51
N ILE A 18 22.10 -87.38 85.62
CA ILE A 18 21.96 -87.43 84.15
C ILE A 18 20.87 -88.52 83.90
N ILE A 19 20.19 -88.53 82.73
CA ILE A 19 19.31 -89.63 82.20
C ILE A 19 17.96 -89.92 82.92
N ALA A 20 16.86 -89.65 82.20
CA ALA A 20 15.68 -90.51 81.94
C ALA A 20 14.59 -89.66 81.21
N ALA A 21 14.63 -89.50 79.88
CA ALA A 21 14.00 -90.41 78.89
C ALA A 21 12.45 -90.38 78.85
N THR A 22 11.91 -89.34 78.19
CA THR A 22 10.77 -89.35 77.24
C THR A 22 9.69 -90.45 77.28
N ALA A 23 8.41 -90.06 77.45
CA ALA A 23 7.24 -90.67 76.78
C ALA A 23 5.96 -89.81 76.88
N ALA A 24 4.99 -90.09 76.00
CA ALA A 24 3.56 -89.68 76.04
C ALA A 24 3.17 -88.21 75.74
N SER A 25 3.21 -87.85 74.46
CA SER A 25 2.43 -86.76 73.87
C SER A 25 1.00 -87.22 73.49
N GLY A 26 0.02 -86.31 73.61
CA GLY A 26 -1.18 -86.29 72.77
C GLY A 26 -2.44 -87.02 73.27
N ALA A 27 -3.37 -86.25 73.84
CA ALA A 27 -4.81 -86.52 73.75
C ALA A 27 -5.64 -85.22 73.96
N ILE A 28 -6.14 -84.67 72.85
CA ILE A 28 -7.56 -84.33 72.63
C ILE A 28 -8.22 -83.48 73.74
N ALA A 29 -8.35 -82.15 73.62
CA ALA A 29 -9.19 -81.39 72.67
C ALA A 29 -10.71 -81.68 72.77
N PHE A 30 -11.54 -80.65 72.55
CA PHE A 30 -13.02 -80.65 72.57
C PHE A 30 -13.68 -80.30 73.93
N LEU A 31 -14.80 -79.56 73.86
CA LEU A 31 -15.60 -78.96 74.96
C LEU A 31 -14.89 -77.83 75.76
N GLY A 32 -15.42 -76.60 75.87
CA GLY A 32 -16.60 -76.04 75.23
C GLY A 32 -16.86 -74.58 75.64
N ILE A 33 -16.80 -73.68 74.65
CA ILE A 33 -17.54 -72.40 74.49
C ILE A 33 -18.31 -71.86 75.72
N SER A 34 -17.93 -70.67 76.23
CA SER A 34 -18.89 -69.55 76.48
C SER A 34 -18.25 -68.22 76.94
N GLN A 35 -18.68 -67.12 76.31
CA GLN A 35 -18.71 -65.71 76.76
C GLN A 35 -17.38 -65.06 77.27
N VAL A 36 -16.63 -64.20 76.55
CA VAL A 36 -16.93 -62.98 75.73
C VAL A 36 -17.19 -61.70 76.56
N LYS A 37 -16.22 -60.75 76.54
CA LYS A 37 -16.35 -59.31 76.20
C LYS A 37 -15.17 -58.46 76.71
N ARG A 38 -14.26 -58.06 75.80
CA ARG A 38 -13.59 -56.74 75.82
C ARG A 38 -13.51 -56.22 74.38
N PRO A 39 -13.90 -54.98 74.09
CA PRO A 39 -13.97 -54.48 72.72
C PRO A 39 -12.58 -54.12 72.18
N SER A 40 -12.29 -54.58 70.97
CA SER A 40 -11.20 -54.07 70.14
C SER A 40 -11.57 -52.68 69.61
N GLN A 41 -10.64 -51.72 69.70
CA GLN A 41 -10.79 -50.43 69.03
C GLN A 41 -10.77 -50.65 67.50
N PRO A 42 -11.70 -50.06 66.74
CA PRO A 42 -11.59 -50.04 65.28
C PRO A 42 -10.37 -49.21 64.88
N THR A 43 -9.47 -49.80 64.09
CA THR A 43 -8.46 -49.04 63.35
C THR A 43 -9.20 -48.13 62.39
N VAL A 44 -9.26 -46.83 62.69
CA VAL A 44 -9.72 -45.83 61.72
C VAL A 44 -8.67 -45.77 60.62
N VAL A 45 -8.90 -46.53 59.55
CA VAL A 45 -8.21 -46.32 58.28
C VAL A 45 -8.66 -44.94 57.82
N ALA A 46 -7.79 -43.95 58.00
CA ALA A 46 -8.00 -42.65 57.39
C ALA A 46 -7.98 -42.86 55.87
N GLU A 47 -9.15 -42.80 55.23
CA GLU A 47 -9.23 -42.54 53.80
C GLU A 47 -8.62 -41.16 53.56
N ALA A 48 -7.32 -41.16 53.31
CA ALA A 48 -6.64 -40.04 52.67
C ALA A 48 -7.28 -39.90 51.28
N LYS A 49 -8.33 -39.07 51.20
CA LYS A 49 -8.97 -38.64 49.97
C LYS A 49 -7.87 -38.01 49.12
N ALA A 50 -7.28 -38.82 48.25
CA ALA A 50 -6.12 -38.43 47.49
C ALA A 50 -6.48 -37.17 46.71
N ALA A 51 -5.78 -36.07 47.00
CA ALA A 51 -5.89 -34.87 46.17
C ALA A 51 -5.63 -35.31 44.72
N PRO A 52 -6.50 -34.94 43.76
CA PRO A 52 -6.31 -35.37 42.39
C PRO A 52 -4.91 -34.93 41.94
N LYS A 53 -4.06 -35.90 41.57
CA LYS A 53 -2.77 -35.61 40.98
C LYS A 53 -3.06 -34.94 39.63
N VAL A 54 -3.03 -33.61 39.61
CA VAL A 54 -3.17 -32.82 38.40
C VAL A 54 -2.07 -33.27 37.45
N GLN A 55 -2.46 -34.01 36.41
CA GLN A 55 -1.53 -34.42 35.37
C GLN A 55 -1.09 -33.15 34.64
N ARG A 56 0.22 -32.97 34.50
CA ARG A 56 0.80 -31.84 33.78
C ARG A 56 1.52 -32.39 32.56
N ILE A 57 1.22 -31.83 31.40
CA ILE A 57 1.90 -32.13 30.15
C ILE A 57 3.09 -31.17 30.08
N THR A 58 4.29 -31.71 30.15
CA THR A 58 5.53 -30.92 30.08
C THR A 58 6.05 -30.89 28.65
N ALA A 59 6.35 -29.69 28.15
CA ALA A 59 6.98 -29.51 26.86
C ALA A 59 8.10 -28.45 26.95
N LEU A 60 9.00 -28.48 25.96
CA LEU A 60 9.92 -27.38 25.73
C LEU A 60 9.26 -26.36 24.82
N GLY A 61 9.64 -25.09 24.94
CA GLY A 61 9.18 -24.04 24.05
C GLY A 61 10.16 -22.88 23.98
N ARG A 62 9.81 -21.90 23.15
CA ARG A 62 10.55 -20.64 22.97
C ARG A 62 9.61 -19.46 23.18
N ILE A 63 10.10 -18.41 23.86
CA ILE A 63 9.38 -17.14 24.01
C ILE A 63 9.50 -16.34 22.72
N GLU A 64 8.38 -15.86 22.20
CA GLU A 64 8.28 -15.04 20.99
C GLU A 64 7.31 -13.88 21.25
N PRO A 65 7.38 -12.76 20.51
CA PRO A 65 6.29 -11.79 20.52
C PRO A 65 5.00 -12.44 19.97
N ALA A 66 3.83 -11.92 20.37
CA ALA A 66 2.54 -12.47 19.95
C ALA A 66 2.32 -12.37 18.42
N THR A 67 2.85 -11.29 17.82
CA THR A 67 3.12 -11.23 16.38
C THR A 67 4.44 -11.93 16.06
N GLU A 68 4.46 -12.74 15.01
CA GLU A 68 5.71 -13.25 14.42
C GLU A 68 6.71 -12.09 14.15
N VAL A 69 8.00 -12.39 14.25
CA VAL A 69 9.06 -11.40 14.00
C VAL A 69 9.05 -11.00 12.53
N ILE A 70 8.78 -9.72 12.25
CA ILE A 70 8.72 -9.20 10.89
C ILE A 70 10.10 -8.64 10.50
N GLN A 71 10.71 -9.24 9.48
CA GLN A 71 11.89 -8.68 8.81
C GLN A 71 11.46 -7.50 7.94
N VAL A 72 12.00 -6.31 8.22
CA VAL A 72 11.72 -5.10 7.44
C VAL A 72 12.68 -5.01 6.26
N SER A 73 12.24 -5.53 5.11
CA SER A 73 13.02 -5.54 3.86
C SER A 73 12.93 -4.23 3.07
N VAL A 74 13.83 -4.06 2.10
CA VAL A 74 13.83 -2.96 1.13
C VAL A 74 13.01 -3.36 -0.12
N PRO A 75 12.26 -2.43 -0.76
CA PRO A 75 11.61 -2.67 -2.05
C PRO A 75 12.58 -3.18 -3.13
N ALA A 76 12.11 -4.07 -4.01
CA ALA A 76 12.95 -4.68 -5.05
C ALA A 76 13.57 -3.67 -6.04
N THR A 77 12.96 -2.49 -6.18
CA THR A 77 13.47 -1.32 -6.92
C THR A 77 14.76 -0.74 -6.35
N LEU A 78 15.02 -0.93 -5.05
CA LEU A 78 16.13 -0.34 -4.29
C LEU A 78 17.06 -1.40 -3.67
N SER A 79 16.99 -2.67 -4.10
CA SER A 79 17.76 -3.77 -3.51
C SER A 79 19.29 -3.64 -3.62
N ASN A 80 19.78 -2.75 -4.49
CA ASN A 80 21.19 -2.45 -4.67
C ASN A 80 21.56 -1.03 -4.18
N ASP A 81 20.62 -0.34 -3.54
CA ASP A 81 20.82 1.02 -3.01
C ASP A 81 21.37 0.91 -1.56
N PRO A 82 22.47 1.61 -1.21
CA PRO A 82 22.97 1.62 0.16
C PRO A 82 22.02 2.33 1.13
N VAL A 83 22.05 1.93 2.40
CA VAL A 83 21.43 2.72 3.48
C VAL A 83 22.28 3.95 3.74
N ALA A 84 21.71 5.16 3.66
CA ALA A 84 22.41 6.39 4.02
C ALA A 84 22.37 6.66 5.53
N GLU A 85 21.20 6.45 6.14
CA GLU A 85 20.95 6.77 7.55
C GLU A 85 20.03 5.71 8.16
N LEU A 86 20.41 5.20 9.34
CA LEU A 86 19.51 4.46 10.23
C LEU A 86 18.99 5.42 11.31
N ARG A 87 17.68 5.43 11.53
CA ARG A 87 16.99 6.32 12.48
C ARG A 87 16.52 5.62 13.75
N VAL A 88 16.92 4.36 13.91
CA VAL A 88 16.55 3.49 15.03
C VAL A 88 17.76 2.66 15.47
N GLN A 89 17.73 2.20 16.72
CA GLN A 89 18.71 1.35 17.34
C GLN A 89 18.05 0.09 17.92
N ARG A 90 18.84 -0.95 18.19
CA ARG A 90 18.34 -2.19 18.79
C ARG A 90 17.70 -1.89 20.16
N GLY A 91 16.47 -2.33 20.37
CA GLY A 91 15.68 -2.08 21.58
C GLY A 91 14.74 -0.89 21.51
N ASP A 92 14.87 0.00 20.52
CA ASP A 92 13.97 1.14 20.32
C ASP A 92 12.52 0.68 20.07
N ARG A 93 11.57 1.46 20.59
CA ARG A 93 10.16 1.35 20.24
C ARG A 93 9.87 2.23 19.03
N VAL A 94 9.13 1.68 18.07
CA VAL A 94 8.72 2.36 16.83
C VAL A 94 7.23 2.25 16.63
N ASP A 95 6.63 3.27 16.02
CA ASP A 95 5.23 3.26 15.60
C ASP A 95 5.05 2.82 14.15
N ALA A 96 3.89 2.25 13.83
CA ALA A 96 3.52 1.90 12.45
C ALA A 96 3.63 3.12 11.53
N GLY A 97 4.39 2.99 10.44
CA GLY A 97 4.66 4.06 9.50
C GLY A 97 5.83 4.99 9.86
N GLN A 98 6.46 4.83 11.04
CA GLN A 98 7.68 5.55 11.41
C GLN A 98 8.84 5.18 10.48
N VAL A 99 9.59 6.16 10.00
CA VAL A 99 10.77 5.93 9.15
C VAL A 99 11.90 5.36 10.01
N ILE A 100 12.35 4.14 9.67
CA ILE A 100 13.44 3.43 10.35
C ILE A 100 14.79 3.63 9.64
N ALA A 101 14.77 3.81 8.31
CA ALA A 101 15.97 3.97 7.49
C ALA A 101 15.69 4.86 6.27
N VAL A 102 16.74 5.52 5.80
CA VAL A 102 16.74 6.34 4.58
C VAL A 102 17.80 5.80 3.64
N MET A 103 17.43 5.58 2.38
CA MET A 103 18.32 5.07 1.34
C MET A 103 19.11 6.21 0.68
N ASP A 104 20.33 5.95 0.22
CA ASP A 104 21.23 6.96 -0.39
C ASP A 104 20.62 7.65 -1.61
N SER A 105 19.82 6.93 -2.41
CA SER A 105 19.16 7.54 -3.55
C SER A 105 18.07 8.56 -3.23
N GLN A 106 17.67 8.77 -1.95
CA GLN A 106 16.60 9.73 -1.60
C GLN A 106 16.86 11.13 -2.20
N ALA A 107 18.07 11.66 -2.07
CA ALA A 107 18.42 12.98 -2.61
C ALA A 107 18.38 13.01 -4.15
N ARG A 108 18.79 11.92 -4.81
CA ARG A 108 18.70 11.75 -6.27
C ARG A 108 17.25 11.70 -6.74
N LEU A 109 16.40 10.94 -6.04
CA LEU A 109 14.97 10.79 -6.35
C LEU A 109 14.19 12.08 -6.11
N GLN A 110 14.57 12.86 -5.08
CA GLN A 110 14.02 14.19 -4.84
C GLN A 110 14.30 15.15 -6.02
N ASN A 111 15.49 15.06 -6.63
CA ASN A 111 15.81 15.83 -7.84
C ASN A 111 15.03 15.35 -9.07
N VAL A 112 14.83 14.03 -9.24
CA VAL A 112 13.97 13.46 -10.30
C VAL A 112 12.52 13.93 -10.16
N LEU A 113 12.00 14.05 -8.94
CA LEU A 113 10.68 14.62 -8.68
C LEU A 113 10.61 16.10 -9.08
N LEU A 114 11.62 16.90 -8.71
CA LEU A 114 11.68 18.32 -9.09
C LEU A 114 11.75 18.50 -10.63
N GLU A 115 12.51 17.65 -11.32
CA GLU A 115 12.57 17.62 -12.79
C GLU A 115 11.21 17.27 -13.42
N ALA A 116 10.54 16.22 -12.93
CA ALA A 116 9.21 15.84 -13.40
C ALA A 116 8.18 16.96 -13.17
N GLN A 117 8.23 17.65 -12.02
CA GLN A 117 7.37 18.81 -11.73
C GLN A 117 7.66 20.00 -12.65
N ALA A 118 8.92 20.24 -13.00
CA ALA A 118 9.29 21.25 -14.00
C ALA A 118 8.75 20.86 -15.40
N GLN A 119 8.80 19.57 -15.77
CA GLN A 119 8.28 19.07 -17.04
C GLN A 119 6.76 19.23 -17.15
N VAL A 120 6.00 19.13 -16.04
CA VAL A 120 4.56 19.48 -16.01
C VAL A 120 4.36 20.96 -16.33
N LYS A 121 5.13 21.86 -15.72
CA LYS A 121 5.04 23.32 -15.99
C LYS A 121 5.33 23.64 -17.47
N ILE A 122 6.33 22.99 -18.06
CA ILE A 122 6.67 23.12 -19.49
C ILE A 122 5.51 22.62 -20.37
N ALA A 123 4.93 21.46 -20.07
CA ALA A 123 3.80 20.93 -20.83
C ALA A 123 2.55 21.83 -20.72
N GLN A 124 2.27 22.39 -19.53
CA GLN A 124 1.19 23.35 -19.32
C GLN A 124 1.41 24.65 -20.10
N ALA A 125 2.65 25.15 -20.15
CA ALA A 125 3.00 26.31 -20.96
C ALA A 125 2.81 26.05 -22.46
N GLU A 126 3.12 24.84 -22.95
CA GLU A 126 2.86 24.48 -24.35
C GLU A 126 1.36 24.36 -24.65
N VAL A 127 0.54 23.81 -23.74
CA VAL A 127 -0.93 23.86 -23.86
C VAL A 127 -1.44 25.29 -23.93
N ALA A 128 -0.93 26.20 -23.09
CA ALA A 128 -1.31 27.61 -23.11
C ALA A 128 -0.91 28.29 -24.45
N LYS A 129 0.29 28.00 -24.95
CA LYS A 129 0.80 28.49 -26.24
C LYS A 129 -0.02 27.98 -27.43
N VAL A 130 -0.39 26.69 -27.45
CA VAL A 130 -1.26 26.13 -28.50
C VAL A 130 -2.67 26.73 -28.42
N LYS A 131 -3.23 26.92 -27.21
CA LYS A 131 -4.54 27.57 -27.01
C LYS A 131 -4.55 29.06 -27.39
N ALA A 132 -3.42 29.76 -27.26
CA ALA A 132 -3.28 31.14 -27.70
C ALA A 132 -3.26 31.28 -29.23
N GLY A 133 -2.90 30.21 -29.96
CA GLY A 133 -2.91 30.19 -31.42
C GLY A 133 -1.84 31.08 -32.05
N ALA A 134 -2.19 31.73 -33.17
CA ALA A 134 -1.29 32.67 -33.83
C ALA A 134 -1.01 33.92 -32.99
N LYS A 135 0.11 34.57 -33.25
CA LYS A 135 0.49 35.78 -32.54
C LYS A 135 -0.48 36.91 -32.88
N THR A 136 -0.86 37.71 -31.89
CA THR A 136 -1.75 38.87 -32.07
C THR A 136 -1.26 39.83 -33.17
N GLY A 137 0.05 39.99 -33.34
CA GLY A 137 0.63 40.80 -34.42
C GLY A 137 0.45 40.22 -35.83
N GLU A 138 0.37 38.89 -35.98
CA GLU A 138 0.13 38.23 -37.27
C GLU A 138 -1.35 38.39 -37.68
N ILE A 139 -2.26 38.25 -36.70
CA ILE A 139 -3.70 38.52 -36.86
C ILE A 139 -3.93 39.99 -37.24
N ALA A 140 -3.40 40.93 -36.46
CA ALA A 140 -3.58 42.37 -36.70
C ALA A 140 -2.99 42.83 -38.04
N ALA A 141 -1.85 42.27 -38.48
CA ALA A 141 -1.29 42.57 -39.80
C ALA A 141 -2.18 42.06 -40.94
N GLN A 142 -2.80 40.89 -40.78
CA GLN A 142 -3.72 40.34 -41.78
C GLN A 142 -5.06 41.08 -41.80
N GLU A 143 -5.56 41.53 -40.64
CA GLU A 143 -6.74 42.41 -40.54
C GLU A 143 -6.49 43.77 -41.21
N ALA A 144 -5.32 44.37 -41.01
CA ALA A 144 -4.94 45.62 -41.67
C ALA A 144 -4.88 45.50 -43.21
N GLU A 145 -4.40 44.37 -43.74
CA GLU A 145 -4.41 44.11 -45.19
C GLU A 145 -5.85 43.91 -45.72
N ILE A 146 -6.75 43.29 -44.96
CA ILE A 146 -8.17 43.19 -45.32
C ILE A 146 -8.81 44.59 -45.37
N ALA A 147 -8.57 45.42 -44.35
CA ALA A 147 -9.07 46.80 -44.32
C ALA A 147 -8.56 47.62 -45.52
N ARG A 148 -7.25 47.53 -45.82
CA ARG A 148 -6.63 48.18 -46.99
C ARG A 148 -7.26 47.76 -48.32
N LEU A 149 -7.60 46.47 -48.47
CA LEU A 149 -8.29 45.95 -49.66
C LEU A 149 -9.75 46.40 -49.74
N GLU A 150 -10.43 46.55 -48.60
CA GLU A 150 -11.80 47.07 -48.51
C GLU A 150 -11.87 48.56 -48.87
N GLU A 151 -10.95 49.38 -48.35
CA GLU A 151 -10.78 50.79 -48.75
C GLU A 151 -10.46 50.92 -50.25
N GLN A 152 -9.60 50.05 -50.78
CA GLN A 152 -9.27 50.01 -52.21
C GLN A 152 -10.50 49.67 -53.07
N LEU A 153 -11.35 48.74 -52.63
CA LEU A 153 -12.61 48.40 -53.32
C LEU A 153 -13.59 49.58 -53.30
N GLU A 154 -13.72 50.29 -52.18
CA GLU A 154 -14.62 51.45 -52.06
C GLU A 154 -14.18 52.60 -52.98
N GLY A 155 -12.90 52.96 -52.98
CA GLY A 155 -12.35 54.02 -53.84
C GLY A 155 -12.47 53.69 -55.34
N GLU A 156 -12.25 52.44 -55.73
CA GLU A 156 -12.43 51.96 -57.09
C GLU A 156 -13.91 52.04 -57.52
N LEU A 157 -14.84 51.60 -56.66
CA LEU A 157 -16.28 51.68 -56.94
C LEU A 157 -16.77 53.12 -57.08
N ALA A 158 -16.32 54.04 -56.22
CA ALA A 158 -16.67 55.46 -56.30
C ALA A 158 -16.20 56.10 -57.62
N THR A 159 -14.96 55.81 -58.03
CA THR A 159 -14.36 56.32 -59.28
C THR A 159 -15.10 55.79 -60.52
N GLN A 160 -15.45 54.50 -60.51
CA GLN A 160 -16.25 53.88 -61.56
C GLN A 160 -17.68 54.42 -61.61
N GLN A 161 -18.31 54.67 -60.45
CA GLN A 161 -19.67 55.23 -60.38
C GLN A 161 -19.73 56.64 -60.99
N ALA A 162 -18.74 57.50 -60.72
CA ALA A 162 -18.61 58.80 -61.38
C ALA A 162 -18.44 58.66 -62.91
N THR A 163 -17.65 57.67 -63.36
CA THR A 163 -17.46 57.37 -64.78
C THR A 163 -18.76 56.89 -65.44
N ILE A 164 -19.51 56.00 -64.79
CA ILE A 164 -20.83 55.52 -65.26
C ILE A 164 -21.84 56.67 -65.33
N ALA A 165 -21.88 57.54 -64.33
CA ALA A 165 -22.78 58.71 -64.33
C ALA A 165 -22.53 59.64 -65.53
N ARG A 166 -21.25 59.87 -65.90
CA ARG A 166 -20.88 60.62 -67.10
C ARG A 166 -21.42 59.96 -68.38
N TRP A 167 -21.20 58.66 -68.56
CA TRP A 167 -21.70 57.95 -69.75
C TRP A 167 -23.23 57.80 -69.77
N GLN A 168 -23.89 57.77 -68.61
CA GLN A 168 -25.35 57.84 -68.52
C GLN A 168 -25.88 59.20 -69.01
N ALA A 169 -25.23 60.31 -68.67
CA ALA A 169 -25.60 61.63 -69.16
C ALA A 169 -25.38 61.76 -70.68
N GLU A 170 -24.33 61.16 -71.23
CA GLU A 170 -24.08 61.09 -72.68
C GLU A 170 -25.20 60.32 -73.41
N VAL A 171 -25.56 59.14 -72.91
CA VAL A 171 -26.68 58.33 -73.43
C VAL A 171 -28.00 59.09 -73.36
N GLN A 172 -28.29 59.78 -72.25
CA GLN A 172 -29.49 60.60 -72.10
C GLN A 172 -29.54 61.73 -73.15
N THR A 173 -28.41 62.39 -73.39
CA THR A 173 -28.27 63.46 -74.38
C THR A 173 -28.50 62.94 -75.80
N ALA A 174 -27.80 61.87 -76.19
CA ALA A 174 -27.97 61.24 -77.50
C ALA A 174 -29.39 60.71 -77.75
N ASN A 175 -30.03 60.17 -76.70
CA ASN A 175 -31.43 59.72 -76.76
C ASN A 175 -32.41 60.88 -76.92
N ALA A 176 -32.20 62.00 -76.19
CA ALA A 176 -33.04 63.19 -76.34
C ALA A 176 -32.93 63.79 -77.75
N ASP A 177 -31.73 63.85 -78.31
CA ASP A 177 -31.49 64.30 -79.69
C ASP A 177 -32.17 63.37 -80.72
N TYR A 178 -31.98 62.06 -80.62
CA TYR A 178 -32.65 61.11 -81.52
C TYR A 178 -34.18 61.26 -81.48
N ASN A 179 -34.77 61.35 -80.29
CA ASN A 179 -36.22 61.53 -80.12
C ASN A 179 -36.72 62.90 -80.63
N ARG A 180 -35.91 63.97 -80.56
CA ARG A 180 -36.24 65.30 -81.10
C ARG A 180 -36.22 65.32 -82.64
N TYR A 181 -35.29 64.61 -83.26
CA TYR A 181 -35.14 64.59 -84.73
C TYR A 181 -36.06 63.57 -85.42
N LEU A 182 -36.52 62.54 -84.71
CA LEU A 182 -37.46 61.53 -85.23
C LEU A 182 -38.77 62.10 -85.83
N PRO A 183 -39.52 63.04 -85.19
CA PRO A 183 -40.70 63.64 -85.80
C PRO A 183 -40.35 64.50 -87.02
N LEU A 184 -39.27 65.31 -86.94
CA LEU A 184 -38.83 66.16 -88.05
C LEU A 184 -38.50 65.36 -89.32
N TYR A 185 -37.97 64.15 -89.18
CA TYR A 185 -37.78 63.23 -90.30
C TYR A 185 -39.11 62.70 -90.86
N ARG A 186 -40.06 62.32 -90.00
CA ARG A 186 -41.40 61.86 -90.42
C ARG A 186 -42.20 62.94 -91.15
N GLU A 187 -41.95 64.20 -90.81
CA GLU A 187 -42.54 65.39 -91.45
C GLU A 187 -41.78 65.81 -92.73
N GLY A 188 -40.67 65.14 -93.07
CA GLY A 188 -39.86 65.45 -94.25
C GLY A 188 -38.95 66.67 -94.12
N ALA A 189 -38.82 67.24 -92.93
CA ALA A 189 -38.05 68.47 -92.67
C ALA A 189 -36.52 68.26 -92.59
N ILE A 190 -36.05 67.01 -92.48
CA ILE A 190 -34.62 66.64 -92.46
C ILE A 190 -34.32 65.42 -93.34
N ALA A 191 -33.08 65.28 -93.78
CA ALA A 191 -32.62 64.13 -94.56
C ALA A 191 -32.48 62.84 -93.71
N ALA A 192 -32.73 61.68 -94.32
CA ALA A 192 -32.59 60.37 -93.67
C ALA A 192 -31.19 60.15 -93.04
N THR A 193 -30.14 60.59 -93.74
CA THR A 193 -28.75 60.50 -93.29
C THR A 193 -28.47 61.25 -91.98
N GLU A 194 -29.22 62.32 -91.69
CA GLU A 194 -29.08 63.04 -90.42
C GLU A 194 -29.77 62.28 -89.27
N LEU A 195 -30.94 61.66 -89.50
CA LEU A 195 -31.56 60.79 -88.50
C LEU A 195 -30.70 59.54 -88.22
N ASP A 196 -30.14 58.91 -89.26
CA ASP A 196 -29.25 57.76 -89.12
C ASP A 196 -27.97 58.11 -88.36
N ARG A 197 -27.42 59.32 -88.57
CA ARG A 197 -26.30 59.84 -87.77
C ARG A 197 -26.68 59.91 -86.28
N ARG A 198 -27.84 60.48 -85.93
CA ARG A 198 -28.29 60.56 -84.51
C ARG A 198 -28.54 59.17 -83.92
N ARG A 199 -29.10 58.24 -84.70
CA ARG A 199 -29.29 56.83 -84.30
C ARG A 199 -27.96 56.15 -84.00
N LEU A 200 -26.95 56.35 -84.85
CA LEU A 200 -25.61 55.81 -84.64
C LEU A 200 -24.97 56.37 -83.37
N THR A 201 -25.05 57.69 -83.14
CA THR A 201 -24.54 58.33 -81.90
C THR A 201 -25.15 57.72 -80.64
N LEU A 202 -26.48 57.50 -80.62
CA LEU A 202 -27.15 56.82 -79.50
C LEU A 202 -26.65 55.38 -79.33
N GLN A 203 -26.52 54.61 -80.41
CA GLN A 203 -25.99 53.24 -80.34
C GLN A 203 -24.55 53.20 -79.82
N THR A 204 -23.68 54.12 -80.23
CA THR A 204 -22.30 54.19 -79.74
C THR A 204 -22.23 54.58 -78.27
N ALA A 205 -23.02 55.55 -77.81
CA ALA A 205 -23.08 55.94 -76.40
C ALA A 205 -23.60 54.79 -75.52
N GLN A 206 -24.62 54.06 -75.99
CA GLN A 206 -25.16 52.90 -75.29
C GLN A 206 -24.13 51.76 -75.17
N ALA A 207 -23.35 51.52 -76.24
CA ALA A 207 -22.26 50.54 -76.24
C ALA A 207 -21.15 50.91 -75.25
N GLN A 208 -20.72 52.17 -75.23
CA GLN A 208 -19.71 52.69 -74.30
C GLN A 208 -20.16 52.58 -72.83
N LEU A 209 -21.43 52.89 -72.53
CA LEU A 209 -22.00 52.72 -71.19
C LEU A 209 -21.99 51.24 -70.75
N ASN A 210 -22.31 50.32 -71.65
CA ASN A 210 -22.28 48.88 -71.36
C ASN A 210 -20.84 48.37 -71.14
N GLU A 211 -19.87 48.85 -71.93
CA GLU A 211 -18.44 48.53 -71.78
C GLU A 211 -17.92 48.95 -70.39
N VAL A 212 -18.22 50.18 -69.96
CA VAL A 212 -17.78 50.68 -68.64
C VAL A 212 -18.44 49.92 -67.49
N LYS A 213 -19.73 49.55 -67.60
CA LYS A 213 -20.40 48.70 -66.60
C LYS A 213 -19.75 47.30 -66.51
N ALA A 214 -19.37 46.71 -67.64
CA ALA A 214 -18.67 45.43 -67.65
C ALA A 214 -17.28 45.53 -66.99
N LYS A 215 -16.51 46.58 -67.33
CA LYS A 215 -15.21 46.89 -66.71
C LYS A 215 -15.31 47.10 -65.20
N GLN A 216 -16.33 47.82 -64.73
CA GLN A 216 -16.62 47.97 -63.30
C GLN A 216 -16.79 46.61 -62.62
N SER A 217 -17.66 45.76 -63.16
CA SER A 217 -17.96 44.45 -62.56
C SER A 217 -16.69 43.59 -62.47
N GLN A 218 -15.88 43.55 -63.54
CA GLN A 218 -14.64 42.80 -63.58
C GLN A 218 -13.59 43.29 -62.56
N SER A 219 -13.37 44.60 -62.47
CA SER A 219 -12.42 45.20 -61.52
C SER A 219 -12.86 44.95 -60.07
N ALA A 220 -14.12 45.28 -59.75
CA ALA A 220 -14.66 45.10 -58.40
C ALA A 220 -14.67 43.62 -57.95
N ASN A 221 -14.96 42.68 -58.85
CA ASN A 221 -14.89 41.25 -58.54
C ASN A 221 -13.45 40.77 -58.28
N THR A 222 -12.46 41.35 -58.95
CA THR A 222 -11.04 41.00 -58.73
C THR A 222 -10.60 41.35 -57.30
N ILE A 223 -10.96 42.55 -56.81
CA ILE A 223 -10.64 42.97 -55.42
C ILE A 223 -11.46 42.18 -54.40
N ARG A 224 -12.74 41.87 -54.69
CA ARG A 224 -13.58 41.01 -53.83
C ARG A 224 -12.99 39.62 -53.63
N GLU A 225 -12.41 39.00 -54.67
CA GLU A 225 -11.74 37.71 -54.53
C GLU A 225 -10.43 37.81 -53.73
N GLN A 226 -9.68 38.92 -53.85
CA GLN A 226 -8.53 39.19 -52.98
C GLN A 226 -8.95 39.31 -51.50
N ILE A 227 -10.03 40.04 -51.21
CA ILE A 227 -10.61 40.13 -49.84
C ILE A 227 -11.06 38.75 -49.35
N ARG A 228 -11.70 37.94 -50.21
CA ARG A 228 -12.11 36.56 -49.86
C ARG A 228 -10.91 35.69 -49.50
N GLN A 229 -9.83 35.76 -50.28
CA GLN A 229 -8.58 35.04 -50.02
C GLN A 229 -7.89 35.51 -48.73
N ALA A 230 -7.82 36.82 -48.51
CA ALA A 230 -7.24 37.40 -47.30
C ALA A 230 -8.02 37.00 -46.03
N ARG A 231 -9.35 37.02 -46.08
CA ARG A 231 -10.24 36.52 -44.99
C ARG A 231 -10.09 35.01 -44.76
N ALA A 232 -9.95 34.20 -45.82
CA ALA A 232 -9.67 32.78 -45.69
C ALA A 232 -8.29 32.51 -45.05
N ASN A 233 -7.29 33.32 -45.37
CA ASN A 233 -5.97 33.26 -44.74
C ASN A 233 -6.02 33.68 -43.27
N LEU A 234 -6.77 34.73 -42.92
CA LEU A 234 -7.01 35.14 -41.53
C LEU A 234 -7.63 33.99 -40.72
N ASN A 235 -8.68 33.37 -41.22
CA ASN A 235 -9.32 32.23 -40.56
C ASN A 235 -8.32 31.08 -40.31
N ARG A 236 -7.50 30.74 -41.32
CA ARG A 236 -6.46 29.70 -41.23
C ARG A 236 -5.33 30.07 -40.24
N ILE A 237 -5.04 31.36 -40.05
CA ILE A 237 -4.05 31.85 -39.07
C ILE A 237 -4.64 31.79 -37.66
N ALA A 238 -5.89 32.23 -37.48
CA ALA A 238 -6.57 32.27 -36.19
C ALA A 238 -7.09 30.89 -35.71
N GLU A 239 -7.10 29.87 -36.58
CA GLU A 239 -7.60 28.54 -36.26
C GLU A 239 -6.71 27.81 -35.22
N VAL A 240 -7.26 27.59 -34.02
CA VAL A 240 -6.72 26.66 -33.04
C VAL A 240 -7.44 25.31 -33.19
N ARG A 241 -6.74 24.30 -33.71
CA ARG A 241 -7.33 22.99 -33.98
C ARG A 241 -7.51 22.20 -32.67
N PRO A 242 -8.70 21.64 -32.37
CA PRO A 242 -8.92 20.88 -31.14
C PRO A 242 -7.97 19.70 -30.95
N VAL A 243 -7.54 19.06 -32.05
CA VAL A 243 -6.58 17.94 -32.03
C VAL A 243 -5.19 18.36 -31.53
N ASP A 244 -4.74 19.59 -31.79
CA ASP A 244 -3.45 20.09 -31.30
C ASP A 244 -3.53 20.36 -29.79
N VAL A 245 -4.64 20.93 -29.34
CA VAL A 245 -4.91 21.15 -27.91
C VAL A 245 -5.00 19.82 -27.16
N GLN A 246 -5.65 18.80 -27.76
CA GLN A 246 -5.73 17.45 -27.18
C GLN A 246 -4.36 16.77 -27.12
N ALA A 247 -3.54 16.89 -28.17
CA ALA A 247 -2.17 16.35 -28.18
C ALA A 247 -1.29 17.02 -27.12
N ALA A 248 -1.37 18.34 -26.96
CA ALA A 248 -0.68 19.07 -25.91
C ALA A 248 -1.18 18.69 -24.51
N GLN A 249 -2.50 18.47 -24.33
CA GLN A 249 -3.06 18.00 -23.06
C GLN A 249 -2.57 16.59 -22.72
N ALA A 250 -2.51 15.66 -23.68
CA ALA A 250 -1.96 14.32 -23.45
C ALA A 250 -0.48 14.37 -23.01
N GLN A 251 0.29 15.37 -23.45
CA GLN A 251 1.66 15.60 -22.99
C GLN A 251 1.70 16.13 -21.53
N VAL A 252 0.71 16.93 -21.09
CA VAL A 252 0.52 17.28 -19.67
C VAL A 252 0.20 16.04 -18.84
N ASP A 253 -0.75 15.22 -19.30
CA ASP A 253 -1.17 14.02 -18.57
C ASP A 253 -0.01 13.01 -18.42
N LYS A 254 0.81 12.85 -19.48
CA LYS A 254 2.07 12.10 -19.45
C LYS A 254 3.07 12.66 -18.44
N ALA A 255 3.23 13.98 -18.36
CA ALA A 255 4.12 14.61 -17.39
C ALA A 255 3.61 14.45 -15.95
N ILE A 256 2.29 14.51 -15.72
CA ILE A 256 1.67 14.24 -14.41
C ILE A 256 1.88 12.78 -14.00
N ALA A 257 1.78 11.83 -14.94
CA ALA A 257 2.10 10.43 -14.67
C ALA A 257 3.57 10.23 -14.29
N ALA A 258 4.50 10.98 -14.90
CA ALA A 258 5.91 10.97 -14.53
C ALA A 258 6.15 11.56 -13.12
N VAL A 259 5.44 12.63 -12.73
CA VAL A 259 5.46 13.16 -11.35
C VAL A 259 5.00 12.09 -10.36
N ARG A 260 3.83 11.48 -10.58
CA ARG A 260 3.31 10.43 -9.68
C ARG A 260 4.28 9.25 -9.52
N LYS A 261 4.97 8.86 -10.61
CA LYS A 261 6.01 7.85 -10.53
C LYS A 261 7.16 8.32 -9.64
N ALA A 262 7.70 9.50 -9.88
CA ALA A 262 8.80 10.05 -9.09
C ALA A 262 8.43 10.27 -7.60
N GLU A 263 7.17 10.58 -7.29
CA GLU A 263 6.64 10.63 -5.92
C GLU A 263 6.64 9.25 -5.25
N SER A 264 6.19 8.20 -5.95
CA SER A 264 6.27 6.82 -5.46
C SER A 264 7.71 6.34 -5.28
N ASP A 265 8.55 6.52 -6.30
CA ASP A 265 9.97 6.13 -6.26
C ASP A 265 10.70 6.82 -5.08
N LEU A 266 10.43 8.12 -4.84
CA LEU A 266 10.96 8.87 -3.68
C LEU A 266 10.40 8.37 -2.34
N ALA A 267 9.12 7.99 -2.28
CA ALA A 267 8.51 7.46 -1.06
C ALA A 267 9.10 6.09 -0.67
N GLU A 268 9.48 5.26 -1.65
CA GLU A 268 10.18 3.97 -1.43
C GLU A 268 11.58 4.15 -0.80
N ALA A 269 12.25 5.29 -1.04
CA ALA A 269 13.57 5.58 -0.45
C ALA A 269 13.55 5.90 1.07
N SER A 270 12.38 5.88 1.70
CA SER A 270 12.20 6.02 3.16
C SER A 270 11.51 4.78 3.72
N ILE A 271 12.30 3.85 4.25
CA ILE A 271 11.82 2.57 4.78
C ILE A 271 11.11 2.81 6.11
N LYS A 272 9.91 2.24 6.25
CA LYS A 272 9.01 2.46 7.38
C LYS A 272 8.70 1.16 8.12
N ALA A 273 8.46 1.27 9.42
CA ALA A 273 7.98 0.14 10.23
C ALA A 273 6.56 -0.28 9.77
N PRO A 274 6.31 -1.56 9.44
CA PRO A 274 4.99 -2.03 8.99
C PRO A 274 3.97 -2.11 10.13
N ILE A 275 4.42 -2.22 11.38
CA ILE A 275 3.61 -2.28 12.60
C ILE A 275 4.26 -1.41 13.70
N SER A 276 3.51 -1.06 14.75
CA SER A 276 4.13 -0.57 15.99
C SER A 276 4.76 -1.76 16.71
N GLY A 277 5.94 -1.58 17.31
CA GLY A 277 6.69 -2.65 17.96
C GLY A 277 8.03 -2.21 18.54
N ARG A 278 8.91 -3.16 18.83
CA ARG A 278 10.30 -2.95 19.25
C ARG A 278 11.27 -3.57 18.25
N ILE A 279 12.35 -2.85 17.93
CA ILE A 279 13.46 -3.35 17.12
C ILE A 279 14.21 -4.43 17.91
N LEU A 280 14.17 -5.67 17.43
CA LEU A 280 14.80 -6.83 18.05
C LEU A 280 16.26 -6.96 17.61
N ASP A 281 16.52 -6.82 16.31
CA ASP A 281 17.86 -6.67 15.75
C ASP A 281 17.89 -5.72 14.54
N ILE A 282 19.10 -5.34 14.12
CA ILE A 282 19.41 -4.50 12.96
C ILE A 282 20.51 -5.19 12.15
N ASP A 283 20.16 -5.61 10.94
CA ASP A 283 21.03 -6.38 10.04
C ASP A 283 21.80 -5.52 9.03
N ALA A 284 21.38 -4.27 8.81
CA ALA A 284 22.05 -3.33 7.91
C ALA A 284 22.87 -2.26 8.65
N LYS A 285 23.78 -1.59 7.92
CA LYS A 285 24.58 -0.45 8.42
C LYS A 285 24.57 0.71 7.43
N PRO A 286 24.81 1.96 7.87
CA PRO A 286 25.03 3.08 6.96
C PRO A 286 26.21 2.82 6.03
N GLY A 287 26.02 3.03 4.73
CA GLY A 287 26.95 2.70 3.65
C GLY A 287 26.87 1.26 3.12
N GLU A 288 26.06 0.38 3.72
CA GLU A 288 25.90 -1.01 3.32
C GLU A 288 24.67 -1.21 2.40
N VAL A 289 24.79 -2.11 1.42
CA VAL A 289 23.67 -2.56 0.58
C VAL A 289 22.93 -3.67 1.31
N VAL A 290 21.61 -3.54 1.43
CA VAL A 290 20.78 -4.44 2.23
C VAL A 290 20.72 -5.86 1.63
N GLY A 291 21.12 -6.85 2.43
CA GLY A 291 21.05 -8.26 2.07
C GLY A 291 19.66 -8.88 2.26
N SER A 292 19.56 -10.21 2.12
CA SER A 292 18.30 -10.95 2.26
C SER A 292 17.67 -10.93 3.66
N ALA A 293 18.43 -10.56 4.70
CA ALA A 293 17.91 -10.38 6.06
C ALA A 293 17.04 -9.12 6.21
N GLY A 294 17.12 -8.18 5.27
CA GLY A 294 16.49 -6.87 5.40
C GLY A 294 17.31 -5.90 6.26
N ILE A 295 16.64 -4.88 6.79
CA ILE A 295 17.26 -3.81 7.59
C ILE A 295 17.23 -4.12 9.08
N ALA A 296 16.11 -4.64 9.57
CA ALA A 296 15.85 -4.85 10.99
C ALA A 296 14.73 -5.86 11.22
N GLU A 297 14.77 -6.51 12.38
CA GLU A 297 13.72 -7.39 12.88
C GLU A 297 12.81 -6.63 13.86
N LEU A 298 11.49 -6.74 13.69
CA LEU A 298 10.49 -6.00 14.45
C LEU A 298 9.45 -6.95 15.06
N GLY A 299 9.17 -6.78 16.36
CA GLY A 299 8.16 -7.58 17.07
C GLY A 299 7.37 -6.80 18.13
N GLN A 300 6.13 -7.22 18.41
CA GLN A 300 5.28 -6.59 19.42
C GLN A 300 5.61 -7.07 20.83
N THR A 301 6.71 -6.60 21.41
CA THR A 301 7.17 -7.03 22.75
C THR A 301 6.30 -6.53 23.93
N ASN A 302 5.09 -6.03 23.69
CA ASN A 302 4.13 -5.72 24.74
C ASN A 302 3.20 -6.92 25.03
N GLU A 303 3.06 -7.84 24.08
CA GLU A 303 2.30 -9.07 24.19
C GLU A 303 3.25 -10.21 23.81
N MET A 304 3.60 -11.08 24.76
CA MET A 304 4.53 -12.19 24.52
C MET A 304 3.76 -13.52 24.53
N GLN A 305 4.25 -14.50 23.79
CA GLN A 305 3.72 -15.86 23.75
C GLN A 305 4.86 -16.89 23.91
N VAL A 306 4.49 -18.12 24.24
CA VAL A 306 5.38 -19.28 24.09
C VAL A 306 4.87 -20.15 22.95
N VAL A 307 5.76 -20.51 22.04
CA VAL A 307 5.54 -21.62 21.11
C VAL A 307 6.14 -22.87 21.74
N ALA A 308 5.27 -23.78 22.20
CA ALA A 308 5.67 -25.01 22.88
C ALA A 308 5.51 -26.24 21.99
N GLU A 309 6.54 -27.07 21.93
CA GLU A 309 6.61 -28.28 21.13
C GLU A 309 6.10 -29.48 21.93
N VAL A 310 4.78 -29.69 21.92
CA VAL A 310 4.13 -30.78 22.65
C VAL A 310 4.20 -32.08 21.86
N TYR A 311 4.54 -33.20 22.51
CA TYR A 311 4.65 -34.49 21.83
C TYR A 311 3.32 -34.97 21.23
N GLN A 312 3.40 -35.62 20.07
CA GLN A 312 2.25 -36.19 19.37
C GLN A 312 1.43 -37.18 20.23
N THR A 313 2.04 -37.82 21.22
CA THR A 313 1.37 -38.70 22.19
C THR A 313 0.44 -37.95 23.14
N ASP A 314 0.82 -36.73 23.52
CA ASP A 314 0.18 -35.99 24.62
C ASP A 314 -0.77 -34.90 24.10
N ILE A 315 -0.64 -34.51 22.82
CA ILE A 315 -1.44 -33.46 22.18
C ILE A 315 -2.96 -33.67 22.29
N SER A 316 -3.42 -34.93 22.37
CA SER A 316 -4.85 -35.28 22.54
C SER A 316 -5.47 -34.77 23.84
N GLN A 317 -4.65 -34.41 24.82
CA GLN A 317 -5.05 -33.89 26.13
C GLN A 317 -4.97 -32.35 26.21
N VAL A 318 -4.38 -31.70 25.20
CA VAL A 318 -4.20 -30.24 25.15
C VAL A 318 -5.38 -29.57 24.45
N GLN A 319 -5.92 -28.51 25.06
CA GLN A 319 -7.07 -27.76 24.55
C GLN A 319 -6.91 -26.26 24.81
N LYS A 320 -7.47 -25.44 23.91
CA LYS A 320 -7.50 -23.97 24.06
C LYS A 320 -8.17 -23.59 25.40
N GLY A 321 -7.59 -22.63 26.10
CA GLY A 321 -8.07 -22.15 27.40
C GLY A 321 -7.51 -22.90 28.61
N GLN A 322 -6.65 -23.90 28.44
CA GLN A 322 -5.94 -24.51 29.58
C GLN A 322 -4.90 -23.55 30.17
N PRO A 323 -4.83 -23.43 31.51
CA PRO A 323 -3.76 -22.67 32.16
C PRO A 323 -2.43 -23.40 32.03
N VAL A 324 -1.37 -22.61 31.84
CA VAL A 324 0.00 -23.07 31.63
C VAL A 324 0.91 -22.32 32.59
N ALA A 325 1.82 -23.07 33.19
CA ALA A 325 2.87 -22.53 34.03
C ALA A 325 4.21 -22.60 33.25
N ILE A 326 4.93 -21.49 33.16
CA ILE A 326 6.11 -21.34 32.30
C ILE A 326 7.32 -21.01 33.17
N THR A 327 8.43 -21.74 32.98
CA THR A 327 9.66 -21.59 33.78
C THR A 327 10.92 -21.58 32.90
N SER A 328 11.96 -20.90 33.36
CA SER A 328 13.30 -20.91 32.75
C SER A 328 14.37 -20.67 33.82
N GLU A 329 15.62 -21.00 33.50
CA GLU A 329 16.77 -20.63 34.34
C GLU A 329 17.15 -19.15 34.19
N SER A 330 16.62 -18.45 33.17
CA SER A 330 16.96 -17.05 32.84
C SER A 330 16.05 -16.00 33.47
N PHE A 331 15.02 -16.38 34.24
CA PHE A 331 14.19 -15.46 35.02
C PHE A 331 13.75 -16.10 36.34
N GLU A 332 13.51 -15.29 37.37
CA GLU A 332 13.05 -15.79 38.66
C GLU A 332 11.51 -15.97 38.69
N GLY A 333 11.06 -17.07 39.29
CA GLY A 333 9.63 -17.39 39.44
C GLY A 333 9.03 -18.16 38.26
N GLU A 334 7.71 -18.30 38.30
CA GLU A 334 6.89 -18.92 37.26
C GLU A 334 6.10 -17.80 36.56
N LEU A 335 5.92 -17.90 35.24
CA LEU A 335 5.04 -17.01 34.48
C LEU A 335 3.72 -17.74 34.22
N GLU A 336 2.62 -17.01 34.31
CA GLU A 336 1.29 -17.53 33.99
C GLU A 336 0.90 -17.23 32.53
N GLY A 337 0.14 -18.14 31.96
CA GLY A 337 -0.34 -18.03 30.59
C GLY A 337 -1.41 -19.05 30.25
N THR A 338 -2.01 -18.89 29.07
CA THR A 338 -3.16 -19.70 28.63
C THR A 338 -2.94 -20.24 27.22
N VAL A 339 -3.26 -21.52 26.98
CA VAL A 339 -3.20 -22.11 25.63
C VAL A 339 -4.11 -21.33 24.68
N SER A 340 -3.52 -20.63 23.70
CA SER A 340 -4.22 -19.75 22.76
C SER A 340 -4.66 -20.50 21.50
N SER A 341 -3.85 -21.45 21.04
CA SER A 341 -4.14 -22.35 19.92
C SER A 341 -3.27 -23.61 19.92
N VAL A 342 -3.77 -24.67 19.29
CA VAL A 342 -3.05 -25.92 19.05
C VAL A 342 -2.84 -26.07 17.54
N GLY A 343 -1.61 -26.38 17.13
CA GLY A 343 -1.22 -26.54 15.73
C GLY A 343 -1.94 -27.70 15.04
N LEU A 344 -2.07 -27.59 13.72
CA LEU A 344 -2.72 -28.61 12.86
C LEU A 344 -1.70 -29.51 12.15
N GLN A 345 -0.41 -29.25 12.33
CA GLN A 345 0.69 -29.95 11.68
C GLN A 345 1.55 -30.69 12.72
N VAL A 346 2.09 -31.83 12.31
CA VAL A 346 3.08 -32.58 13.09
C VAL A 346 4.45 -32.33 12.47
N THR A 347 5.36 -31.72 13.22
CA THR A 347 6.72 -31.37 12.81
C THR A 347 7.76 -32.20 13.57
N GLN A 348 9.03 -32.07 13.17
CA GLN A 348 10.16 -32.56 13.96
C GLN A 348 10.47 -31.55 15.07
N GLN A 349 10.90 -32.03 16.23
CA GLN A 349 11.28 -31.19 17.38
C GLN A 349 12.52 -30.33 17.02
N GLU A 350 12.43 -29.01 17.21
CA GLU A 350 13.53 -28.07 16.97
C GLU A 350 14.14 -27.59 18.29
N VAL A 351 13.33 -27.34 19.32
CA VAL A 351 13.81 -26.96 20.66
C VAL A 351 14.29 -28.19 21.44
N THR A 352 15.60 -28.29 21.69
CA THR A 352 16.21 -29.45 22.39
C THR A 352 16.70 -29.09 23.79
N SER A 353 16.82 -30.06 24.70
CA SER A 353 17.38 -29.81 26.05
C SER A 353 18.91 -29.79 26.12
N GLY A 354 19.60 -29.97 24.98
CA GLY A 354 21.06 -30.00 24.88
C GLY A 354 21.73 -31.22 25.54
N LYS A 355 20.97 -32.24 25.93
CA LYS A 355 21.49 -33.37 26.71
C LYS A 355 22.09 -34.46 25.81
N PRO A 356 23.29 -35.01 26.12
CA PRO A 356 23.86 -36.12 25.38
C PRO A 356 22.92 -37.33 25.35
N GLY A 357 22.60 -37.83 24.15
CA GLY A 357 21.68 -38.96 23.96
C GLY A 357 20.19 -38.59 23.83
N GLU A 358 19.86 -37.30 23.72
CA GLU A 358 18.50 -36.85 23.37
C GLU A 358 18.12 -37.31 21.95
N ASN A 359 16.96 -37.95 21.81
CA ASN A 359 16.46 -38.41 20.51
C ASN A 359 15.82 -37.23 19.76
N LEU A 360 16.39 -36.88 18.60
CA LEU A 360 15.99 -35.75 17.76
C LEU A 360 14.89 -36.10 16.74
N ASP A 361 14.57 -37.39 16.50
CA ASP A 361 13.48 -37.83 15.62
C ASP A 361 12.10 -37.79 16.31
N ARG A 362 11.91 -36.87 17.25
CA ARG A 362 10.66 -36.69 17.99
C ARG A 362 9.66 -35.89 17.17
N LYS A 363 8.42 -36.39 17.14
CA LYS A 363 7.29 -35.74 16.48
C LYS A 363 6.51 -34.88 17.49
N VAL A 364 6.39 -33.61 17.17
CA VAL A 364 5.75 -32.60 18.02
C VAL A 364 4.63 -31.89 17.25
N VAL A 365 3.77 -31.21 18.00
CA VAL A 365 2.77 -30.28 17.51
C VAL A 365 3.00 -28.98 18.29
N GLU A 366 3.16 -27.88 17.56
CA GLU A 366 3.30 -26.56 18.17
C GLU A 366 1.99 -26.15 18.87
N VAL A 367 2.10 -25.71 20.12
CA VAL A 367 1.02 -25.17 20.93
C VAL A 367 1.41 -23.74 21.29
N ARG A 368 0.63 -22.77 20.81
CA ARG A 368 0.83 -21.36 21.15
C ARG A 368 0.14 -21.07 22.49
N ILE A 369 0.86 -20.41 23.38
CA ILE A 369 0.46 -20.10 24.74
C ILE A 369 0.62 -18.60 24.93
N GLN A 370 -0.48 -17.88 25.16
CA GLN A 370 -0.42 -16.45 25.45
C GLN A 370 0.14 -16.27 26.87
N ILE A 371 1.21 -15.48 27.03
CA ILE A 371 1.70 -15.06 28.35
C ILE A 371 0.81 -13.91 28.81
N ASP A 372 0.48 -13.88 30.10
CA ASP A 372 -0.37 -12.81 30.64
C ASP A 372 0.31 -11.43 30.53
N PRO A 373 -0.44 -10.31 30.46
CA PRO A 373 0.13 -9.00 30.12
C PRO A 373 1.15 -8.45 31.12
N GLU A 374 1.01 -8.79 32.41
CA GLU A 374 1.96 -8.38 33.45
C GLU A 374 3.29 -9.13 33.32
N ASP A 375 3.23 -10.44 33.05
CA ASP A 375 4.40 -11.28 32.82
C ASP A 375 5.07 -11.04 31.47
N SER A 376 4.29 -10.69 30.44
CA SER A 376 4.80 -10.31 29.12
C SER A 376 5.83 -9.18 29.19
N GLN A 377 5.65 -8.20 30.09
CA GLN A 377 6.63 -7.12 30.27
C GLN A 377 7.95 -7.60 30.89
N ARG A 378 7.92 -8.63 31.74
CA ARG A 378 9.12 -9.21 32.38
C ARG A 378 10.02 -9.93 31.37
N VAL A 379 9.45 -10.48 30.31
CA VAL A 379 10.16 -11.23 29.26
C VAL A 379 10.22 -10.50 27.90
N ALA A 380 9.84 -9.22 27.85
CA ALA A 380 9.81 -8.37 26.65
C ALA A 380 11.17 -8.12 25.95
N SER A 381 12.27 -8.64 26.50
CA SER A 381 13.62 -8.62 25.93
C SER A 381 14.23 -10.01 25.78
N LEU A 382 13.43 -11.06 25.95
CA LEU A 382 13.86 -12.47 25.97
C LEU A 382 13.24 -13.27 24.82
N THR A 383 13.13 -12.64 23.64
CA THR A 383 12.76 -13.33 22.40
C THR A 383 13.74 -14.47 22.10
N ASN A 384 13.22 -15.59 21.61
CA ASN A 384 13.92 -16.86 21.40
C ASN A 384 14.49 -17.52 22.67
N LEU A 385 14.14 -17.04 23.88
CA LEU A 385 14.51 -17.72 25.12
C LEU A 385 13.80 -19.07 25.24
N GLN A 386 14.58 -20.12 25.50
CA GLN A 386 14.06 -21.45 25.81
C GLN A 386 13.40 -21.50 27.20
N VAL A 387 12.22 -22.13 27.24
CA VAL A 387 11.40 -22.32 28.45
C VAL A 387 10.91 -23.76 28.57
N GLN A 388 10.59 -24.16 29.80
CA GLN A 388 9.81 -25.35 30.09
C GLN A 388 8.38 -24.92 30.39
N VAL A 389 7.41 -25.52 29.71
CA VAL A 389 5.99 -25.29 29.95
C VAL A 389 5.34 -26.50 30.61
N ALA A 390 4.44 -26.24 31.56
CA ALA A 390 3.62 -27.25 32.21
C ALA A 390 2.14 -26.92 32.01
N ILE A 391 1.52 -27.56 31.02
CA ILE A 391 0.10 -27.40 30.69
C ILE A 391 -0.72 -28.26 31.65
N GLN A 392 -1.75 -27.71 32.29
CA GLN A 392 -2.66 -28.50 33.11
C GLN A 392 -3.54 -29.40 32.22
N ALA A 393 -3.35 -30.71 32.31
CA ALA A 393 -4.20 -31.65 31.58
C ALA A 393 -5.60 -31.65 32.19
N ASN A 394 -6.62 -31.56 31.33
CA ASN A 394 -8.00 -31.77 31.77
C ASN A 394 -8.11 -33.21 32.32
N SER A 395 -8.51 -33.35 33.59
CA SER A 395 -8.85 -34.66 34.14
C SER A 395 -9.98 -35.24 33.28
N LEU A 396 -9.68 -36.28 32.50
CA LEU A 396 -10.67 -37.00 31.72
C LEU A 396 -11.72 -37.55 32.68
N THR A 397 -12.86 -36.84 32.81
CA THR A 397 -14.07 -37.41 33.40
C THR A 397 -14.43 -38.62 32.56
N SER A 398 -14.20 -39.80 33.14
CA SER A 398 -14.37 -41.10 32.50
C SER A 398 -15.77 -41.20 31.89
N ARG A 399 -15.86 -41.09 30.57
CA ARG A 399 -17.04 -41.53 29.84
C ARG A 399 -17.06 -43.05 29.90
N GLN A 400 -18.00 -43.57 30.69
CA GLN A 400 -18.44 -44.97 30.62
C GLN A 400 -19.24 -45.19 29.33
#